data_AF-A0A950RPE4-F1
#
_entry.id   AF-A0A950RPE4-F1
#
_cell.length_a   1.000
_cell.length_b   1.000
_cell.length_c   1.000
_cell.angle_alpha   90.00
_cell.angle_beta   90.00
_cell.angle_gamma   90.00
#
_symmetry.space_group_name_H-M   'P 1'
#
loop_
_entity.id
_entity.type
_entity.pdbx_description
1 polymer ?
#
loop_
_entity_poly.entity_id
_entity_poly.type
_entity_poly.pdbx_seq_one_letter_code
_entity_poly.pdbx_strand_id
1 'polypeptide(L)'
;MTYDPLASPPLITADLPGIGGRCKDQPEDFEVEEIPAYEPSGTGDFLYLWIEKRDLGAEFFQRQLARRLAIGSQDIGMAGLKDRRAVTRQWVSVPPNVADRLDRVNGEGVRLLHWSRHGNKLRPGHLRGNRFRVLIRDVDAAAGERLPPLLQRLKQEGLPNFYGPQRFGRDGETALLGLALLRGEAEPPAFFKGRWPVRNLFLRKLSLSAAQSGLFNHYLARRMAEGLWRKVLPGDVMAKWPFGGLFVAEDMEREQARLDARETVPAGPMFGRKTFA
;
A
#
# COMPACT_ATOMS: atom_id res chain seq x y z
N MET A 1 26.29 4.38 7.71
CA MET A 1 25.05 4.83 8.38
C MET A 1 24.67 3.80 9.42
N THR A 2 24.43 4.22 10.67
CA THR A 2 23.76 3.39 11.68
C THR A 2 22.32 3.11 11.24
N TYR A 3 21.83 1.89 11.45
CA TYR A 3 20.44 1.53 11.13
C TYR A 3 19.49 2.20 12.13
N ASP A 4 18.64 3.08 11.61
CA ASP A 4 17.49 3.62 12.33
C ASP A 4 16.21 3.20 11.59
N PRO A 5 15.37 2.31 12.18
CA PRO A 5 14.13 1.85 11.56
C PRO A 5 13.07 2.96 11.40
N LEU A 6 13.24 4.09 12.10
CA LEU A 6 12.29 5.20 12.11
C LEU A 6 12.81 6.43 11.34
N ALA A 7 14.01 6.34 10.75
CA ALA A 7 14.54 7.39 9.91
C ALA A 7 13.58 7.67 8.74
N SER A 8 13.38 8.96 8.46
CA SER A 8 12.59 9.38 7.31
C SER A 8 13.30 8.94 6.02
N PRO A 9 12.60 8.26 5.09
CA PRO A 9 13.22 7.85 3.85
C PRO A 9 13.69 9.05 3.02
N PRO A 10 14.82 8.92 2.28
CA PRO A 10 15.30 9.98 1.41
C PRO A 10 14.30 10.25 0.27
N LEU A 11 14.21 11.51 -0.15
CA LEU A 11 13.40 11.93 -1.28
C LEU A 11 14.23 11.92 -2.56
N ILE A 12 13.63 11.46 -3.66
CA ILE A 12 14.26 11.47 -4.99
C ILE A 12 14.45 12.89 -5.56
N THR A 13 13.73 13.87 -5.02
CA THR A 13 13.82 15.29 -5.38
C THR A 13 14.31 16.14 -4.21
N ALA A 14 15.14 15.59 -3.33
CA ALA A 14 15.60 16.31 -2.12
C ALA A 14 16.39 17.60 -2.45
N ASP A 15 16.96 17.67 -3.65
CA ASP A 15 17.69 18.82 -4.20
C ASP A 15 16.79 19.92 -4.76
N LEU A 16 15.49 19.65 -4.95
CA LEU A 16 14.53 20.60 -5.49
C LEU A 16 13.63 21.16 -4.37
N PRO A 17 13.33 22.47 -4.37
CA PRO A 17 12.44 23.05 -3.38
C PRO A 17 11.03 22.48 -3.54
N GLY A 18 10.44 22.04 -2.43
CA GLY A 18 9.06 21.56 -2.40
C GLY A 18 8.04 22.67 -2.70
N ILE A 19 6.80 22.25 -2.90
CA ILE A 19 5.66 23.15 -3.17
C ILE A 19 4.92 23.61 -1.90
N GLY A 20 5.36 23.15 -0.72
CA GLY A 20 4.65 23.38 0.53
C GLY A 20 3.26 22.73 0.56
N GLY A 21 2.33 23.36 1.26
CA GLY A 21 0.93 22.97 1.29
C GLY A 21 0.57 21.81 2.22
N ARG A 22 -0.72 21.47 2.22
CA ARG A 22 -1.34 20.43 3.05
C ARG A 22 -2.15 19.47 2.18
N CYS A 23 -2.13 18.20 2.55
CA CYS A 23 -2.87 17.13 1.90
C CYS A 23 -3.84 16.49 2.90
N LYS A 24 -4.93 15.89 2.39
CA LYS A 24 -6.00 15.28 3.19
C LYS A 24 -6.60 16.27 4.20
N ASP A 25 -6.82 17.53 3.83
CA ASP A 25 -7.47 18.51 4.71
C ASP A 25 -8.96 18.16 4.86
N GLN A 26 -9.61 17.85 3.74
CA GLN A 26 -10.92 17.21 3.66
C GLN A 26 -10.87 15.88 2.88
N PRO A 27 -11.85 14.97 3.05
CA PRO A 27 -11.85 13.67 2.37
C PRO A 27 -11.71 13.76 0.84
N GLU A 28 -12.29 14.78 0.22
CA GLU A 28 -12.26 15.02 -1.23
C GLU A 28 -10.88 15.40 -1.76
N ASP A 29 -9.96 15.82 -0.89
CA ASP A 29 -8.59 16.13 -1.30
C ASP A 29 -7.78 14.87 -1.61
N PHE A 30 -8.30 13.70 -1.25
CA PHE A 30 -7.66 12.43 -1.48
C PHE A 30 -8.68 11.41 -1.95
N GLU A 31 -8.82 11.32 -3.27
CA GLU A 31 -9.69 10.35 -3.92
C GLU A 31 -8.89 9.11 -4.33
N VAL A 32 -9.42 7.94 -4.00
CA VAL A 32 -8.83 6.64 -4.36
C VAL A 32 -9.85 5.81 -5.11
N GLU A 33 -9.57 5.50 -6.36
CA GLU A 33 -10.39 4.62 -7.19
C GLU A 33 -9.66 3.30 -7.42
N GLU A 34 -10.30 2.19 -7.07
CA GLU A 34 -9.75 0.86 -7.31
C GLU A 34 -9.74 0.52 -8.80
N ILE A 35 -8.60 0.02 -9.29
CA ILE A 35 -8.49 -0.52 -10.64
C ILE A 35 -8.57 -2.05 -10.51
N PRO A 36 -9.70 -2.68 -10.88
CA PRO A 36 -9.89 -4.11 -10.68
C PRO A 36 -8.94 -4.94 -11.56
N ALA A 37 -8.60 -6.15 -11.10
CA ALA A 37 -7.86 -7.13 -11.90
C ALA A 37 -8.58 -7.52 -13.19
N TYR A 38 -9.91 -7.54 -13.12
CA TYR A 38 -10.85 -7.86 -14.18
C TYR A 38 -12.21 -7.22 -13.84
N GLU A 39 -12.97 -6.83 -14.85
CA GLU A 39 -14.32 -6.31 -14.66
C GLU A 39 -15.30 -7.43 -14.25
N PRO A 40 -16.41 -7.11 -13.57
CA PRO A 40 -17.48 -8.08 -13.33
C PRO A 40 -17.98 -8.69 -14.64
N SER A 41 -18.23 -10.00 -14.63
CA SER A 41 -18.56 -10.78 -15.83
C SER A 41 -20.01 -10.61 -16.29
N GLY A 42 -20.87 -10.01 -15.47
CA GLY A 42 -22.32 -9.89 -15.75
C GLY A 42 -23.12 -11.14 -15.38
N THR A 43 -22.46 -12.24 -15.03
CA THR A 43 -23.07 -13.52 -14.65
C THR A 43 -22.36 -14.14 -13.45
N GLY A 44 -23.04 -15.05 -12.73
CA GLY A 44 -22.48 -15.81 -11.61
C GLY A 44 -23.19 -15.61 -10.27
N ASP A 45 -22.61 -16.23 -9.25
CA ASP A 45 -23.21 -16.45 -7.93
C ASP A 45 -22.84 -15.38 -6.90
N PHE A 46 -22.19 -14.30 -7.31
CA PHE A 46 -21.90 -13.14 -6.45
C PHE A 46 -22.40 -11.86 -7.09
N LEU A 47 -22.76 -10.88 -6.26
CA LEU A 47 -22.99 -9.50 -6.69
C LEU A 47 -21.75 -8.69 -6.38
N TYR A 48 -21.16 -8.09 -7.41
CA TYR A 48 -20.12 -7.10 -7.28
C TYR A 48 -20.78 -5.74 -7.22
N LEU A 49 -20.50 -4.99 -6.15
CA LEU A 49 -21.03 -3.68 -5.84
C LEU A 49 -19.91 -2.65 -5.98
N TRP A 50 -20.09 -1.69 -6.88
CA TRP A 50 -19.20 -0.55 -7.02
C TRP A 50 -19.63 0.52 -6.02
N ILE A 51 -18.86 0.66 -4.95
CA ILE A 51 -19.24 1.48 -3.80
C ILE A 51 -18.28 2.64 -3.65
N GLU A 52 -18.84 3.84 -3.51
CA GLU A 52 -18.16 5.01 -2.99
C GLU A 52 -18.36 5.09 -1.48
N LYS A 53 -17.27 5.29 -0.73
CA LYS A 53 -17.31 5.62 0.70
C LYS A 53 -16.57 6.92 0.97
N ARG A 54 -17.03 7.68 1.95
CA ARG A 54 -16.46 8.98 2.36
C ARG A 54 -16.19 9.00 3.87
N ASP A 55 -14.94 9.22 4.25
CA ASP A 55 -14.49 9.33 5.66
C ASP A 55 -14.82 8.11 6.54
N LEU A 56 -14.79 6.91 5.95
CA LEU A 56 -15.11 5.66 6.66
C LEU A 56 -13.92 4.71 6.70
N GLY A 57 -13.62 4.21 7.89
CA GLY A 57 -12.64 3.14 8.10
C GLY A 57 -13.18 1.80 7.60
N ALA A 58 -12.28 0.93 7.12
CA ALA A 58 -12.67 -0.31 6.46
C ALA A 58 -13.51 -1.27 7.33
N GLU A 59 -13.18 -1.41 8.61
CA GLU A 59 -13.92 -2.28 9.53
C GLU A 59 -15.36 -1.79 9.76
N PHE A 60 -15.52 -0.49 10.00
CA PHE A 60 -16.83 0.11 10.20
C PHE A 60 -17.67 0.07 8.91
N PHE A 61 -17.06 0.34 7.76
CA PHE A 61 -17.68 0.18 6.44
C PHE A 61 -18.21 -1.24 6.23
N GLN A 62 -17.40 -2.27 6.49
CA GLN A 62 -17.80 -3.67 6.33
C GLN A 62 -18.97 -4.04 7.26
N ARG A 63 -18.91 -3.63 8.53
CA ARG A 63 -20.00 -3.86 9.50
C ARG A 63 -21.30 -3.18 9.12
N GLN A 64 -21.24 -1.92 8.65
CA GLN A 64 -22.43 -1.20 8.20
C GLN A 64 -23.08 -1.88 7.00
N LEU A 65 -22.28 -2.29 6.01
CA LEU A 65 -22.77 -2.99 4.83
C LEU A 65 -23.40 -4.33 5.20
N ALA A 66 -22.75 -5.10 6.10
CA ALA A 66 -23.27 -6.35 6.62
C ALA A 66 -24.62 -6.18 7.31
N ARG A 67 -24.75 -5.17 8.17
CA ARG A 67 -26.01 -4.83 8.86
C ARG A 67 -27.12 -4.46 7.88
N ARG A 68 -26.85 -3.58 6.91
CA ARG A 68 -27.84 -3.10 5.92
C ARG A 68 -28.34 -4.21 5.01
N LEU A 69 -27.45 -5.11 4.62
CA LEU A 69 -27.75 -6.27 3.80
C LEU A 69 -28.20 -7.48 4.62
N ALA A 70 -28.22 -7.40 5.95
CA ALA A 70 -28.51 -8.52 6.87
C ALA A 70 -27.76 -9.82 6.50
N ILE A 71 -26.43 -9.72 6.40
CA ILE A 71 -25.50 -10.83 6.15
C ILE A 71 -24.33 -10.79 7.14
N GLY A 72 -23.51 -11.83 7.19
CA GLY A 72 -22.28 -11.83 7.97
C GLY A 72 -21.21 -10.93 7.36
N SER A 73 -20.38 -10.28 8.20
CA SER A 73 -19.24 -9.49 7.70
C SER A 73 -18.27 -10.35 6.89
N GLN A 74 -18.10 -11.61 7.27
CA GLN A 74 -17.28 -12.58 6.56
C GLN A 74 -17.78 -12.88 5.16
N ASP A 75 -19.05 -12.62 4.83
CA ASP A 75 -19.63 -12.87 3.50
C ASP A 75 -19.27 -11.77 2.50
N ILE A 76 -18.85 -10.61 3.00
CA ILE A 76 -18.40 -9.47 2.24
C ILE A 76 -16.93 -9.69 1.81
N GLY A 77 -16.69 -9.70 0.50
CA GLY A 77 -15.35 -9.79 -0.08
C GLY A 77 -14.83 -8.41 -0.50
N MET A 78 -13.55 -8.14 -0.24
CA MET A 78 -12.85 -6.91 -0.61
C MET A 78 -11.46 -7.25 -1.15
N ALA A 79 -10.99 -6.53 -2.17
CA ALA A 79 -9.66 -6.75 -2.75
C ALA A 79 -8.53 -6.08 -1.94
N GLY A 80 -8.86 -5.06 -1.15
CA GLY A 80 -7.91 -4.40 -0.27
C GLY A 80 -8.61 -3.40 0.65
N LEU A 81 -7.90 -2.96 1.69
CA LEU A 81 -8.39 -1.89 2.56
C LEU A 81 -8.06 -0.53 1.92
N LYS A 82 -8.92 0.46 2.15
CA LYS A 82 -8.75 1.83 1.66
C LYS A 82 -8.64 2.81 2.81
N ASP A 83 -8.03 3.96 2.54
CA ASP A 83 -7.87 5.05 3.50
C ASP A 83 -9.20 5.43 4.16
N ARG A 84 -9.14 5.77 5.46
CA ARG A 84 -10.29 6.30 6.20
C ARG A 84 -10.63 7.71 5.73
N ARG A 85 -9.70 8.66 5.87
CA ARG A 85 -9.86 10.09 5.56
C ARG A 85 -9.65 10.33 4.05
N ALA A 86 -10.63 9.87 3.26
CA ALA A 86 -10.61 9.90 1.81
C ALA A 86 -12.02 9.69 1.25
N VAL A 87 -12.23 10.07 -0.02
CA VAL A 87 -13.31 9.53 -0.85
C VAL A 87 -12.76 8.35 -1.62
N THR A 88 -13.35 7.17 -1.48
CA THR A 88 -12.80 5.96 -2.10
C THR A 88 -13.86 5.18 -2.84
N ARG A 89 -13.56 4.76 -4.07
CA ARG A 89 -14.42 3.92 -4.91
C ARG A 89 -13.77 2.56 -5.06
N GLN A 90 -14.49 1.50 -4.70
CA GLN A 90 -13.96 0.13 -4.71
C GLN A 90 -15.04 -0.90 -4.98
N TRP A 91 -14.63 -2.05 -5.50
CA TRP A 91 -15.52 -3.19 -5.63
C TRP A 91 -15.65 -3.93 -4.30
N VAL A 92 -16.86 -4.39 -4.04
CA VAL A 92 -17.19 -5.27 -2.92
C VAL A 92 -18.04 -6.41 -3.43
N SER A 93 -17.72 -7.65 -3.09
CA SER A 93 -18.56 -8.80 -3.46
C SER A 93 -19.46 -9.22 -2.30
N VAL A 94 -20.72 -9.50 -2.58
CA VAL A 94 -21.69 -10.02 -1.61
C VAL A 94 -22.46 -11.23 -2.20
N PRO A 95 -23.08 -12.07 -1.36
CA PRO A 95 -23.91 -13.18 -1.82
C PRO A 95 -25.09 -12.72 -2.69
N PRO A 96 -25.64 -13.57 -3.57
CA PRO A 96 -26.64 -13.16 -4.56
C PRO A 96 -28.04 -12.97 -3.98
N ASN A 97 -28.30 -13.54 -2.81
CA ASN A 97 -29.58 -13.46 -2.09
C ASN A 97 -29.84 -12.08 -1.44
N VAL A 98 -28.93 -11.12 -1.59
CA VAL A 98 -29.11 -9.74 -1.09
C VAL A 98 -29.57 -8.76 -2.16
N ALA A 99 -29.86 -9.24 -3.38
CA ALA A 99 -30.25 -8.42 -4.52
C ALA A 99 -31.47 -7.52 -4.24
N ASP A 100 -32.41 -8.03 -3.45
CA ASP A 100 -33.63 -7.36 -3.00
C ASP A 100 -33.40 -6.26 -1.95
N ARG A 101 -32.17 -6.13 -1.44
CA ARG A 101 -31.77 -5.22 -0.36
C ARG A 101 -30.69 -4.24 -0.78
N LEU A 102 -30.34 -4.17 -2.06
CA LEU A 102 -29.28 -3.26 -2.56
C LEU A 102 -29.63 -1.78 -2.39
N ASP A 103 -30.92 -1.44 -2.39
CA ASP A 103 -31.45 -0.12 -2.05
C ASP A 103 -31.00 0.35 -0.65
N ARG A 104 -30.86 -0.60 0.29
CA ARG A 104 -30.44 -0.33 1.68
C ARG A 104 -28.95 -0.05 1.83
N VAL A 105 -28.13 -0.22 0.77
CA VAL A 105 -26.68 0.01 0.84
C VAL A 105 -26.34 1.47 1.11
N ASN A 106 -27.13 2.40 0.56
CA ASN A 106 -26.87 3.83 0.65
C ASN A 106 -27.05 4.40 2.07
N GLY A 107 -26.21 5.38 2.45
CA GLY A 107 -26.34 6.15 3.70
C GLY A 107 -25.06 6.18 4.54
N GLU A 108 -25.00 7.03 5.57
CA GLU A 108 -23.87 7.19 6.50
C GLU A 108 -22.49 7.31 5.78
N GLY A 109 -22.42 8.00 4.64
CA GLY A 109 -21.18 8.16 3.87
C GLY A 109 -20.86 7.02 2.90
N VAL A 110 -21.80 6.09 2.66
CA VAL A 110 -21.70 5.01 1.66
C VAL A 110 -22.70 5.25 0.54
N ARG A 111 -22.28 5.05 -0.71
CA ARG A 111 -23.13 5.14 -1.90
C ARG A 111 -22.85 3.99 -2.87
N LEU A 112 -23.89 3.25 -3.24
CA LEU A 112 -23.84 2.28 -4.32
C LEU A 112 -23.94 3.00 -5.66
N LEU A 113 -22.90 2.90 -6.49
CA LEU A 113 -22.83 3.57 -7.80
C LEU A 113 -23.31 2.66 -8.92
N HIS A 114 -22.91 1.39 -8.87
CA HIS A 114 -23.23 0.39 -9.89
C HIS A 114 -23.12 -1.01 -9.27
N TRP A 115 -23.77 -2.01 -9.86
CA TRP A 115 -23.55 -3.40 -9.50
C TRP A 115 -23.70 -4.31 -10.72
N SER A 116 -23.03 -5.45 -10.67
CA SER A 116 -23.07 -6.50 -11.70
C SER A 116 -22.81 -7.86 -11.06
N ARG A 117 -23.11 -8.96 -11.76
CA ARG A 117 -22.81 -10.31 -11.27
C ARG A 117 -21.38 -10.73 -11.58
N HIS A 118 -20.85 -11.61 -10.74
CA HIS A 118 -19.57 -12.25 -11.00
C HIS A 118 -19.50 -13.68 -10.44
N GLY A 119 -18.59 -14.50 -11.00
CA GLY A 119 -18.49 -15.93 -10.72
C GLY A 119 -17.87 -16.29 -9.37
N ASN A 120 -17.08 -15.41 -8.76
CA ASN A 120 -16.39 -15.70 -7.51
C ASN A 120 -16.47 -14.53 -6.54
N LYS A 121 -16.24 -14.83 -5.26
CA LYS A 121 -16.03 -13.82 -4.22
C LYS A 121 -14.76 -13.02 -4.47
N LEU A 122 -14.80 -11.72 -4.20
CA LEU A 122 -13.64 -10.84 -4.23
C LEU A 122 -12.72 -11.13 -3.04
N ARG A 123 -11.41 -11.20 -3.30
CA ARG A 123 -10.38 -11.54 -2.29
C ARG A 123 -9.16 -10.63 -2.43
N PRO A 124 -8.31 -10.53 -1.39
CA PRO A 124 -7.03 -9.85 -1.50
C PRO A 124 -6.23 -10.31 -2.73
N GLY A 125 -5.76 -9.36 -3.53
CA GLY A 125 -5.06 -9.61 -4.80
C GLY A 125 -5.94 -9.52 -6.06
N HIS A 126 -7.26 -9.36 -5.94
CA HIS A 126 -8.16 -9.17 -7.08
C HIS A 126 -8.22 -7.70 -7.60
N LEU A 127 -7.17 -6.90 -7.36
CA LEU A 127 -7.00 -5.55 -7.91
C LEU A 127 -5.65 -5.43 -8.62
N ARG A 128 -5.57 -4.61 -9.67
CA ARG A 128 -4.28 -4.26 -10.32
C ARG A 128 -3.58 -3.13 -9.58
N GLY A 129 -4.35 -2.21 -8.99
CA GLY A 129 -3.83 -1.04 -8.33
C GLY A 129 -4.92 -0.04 -7.96
N ASN A 130 -4.51 1.19 -7.69
CA ASN A 130 -5.42 2.27 -7.37
C ASN A 130 -5.05 3.51 -8.19
N ARG A 131 -6.05 4.19 -8.71
CA ARG A 131 -5.92 5.52 -9.29
C ARG A 131 -6.13 6.54 -8.18
N PHE A 132 -5.18 7.47 -8.04
CA PHE A 132 -5.24 8.53 -7.05
C PHE A 132 -5.54 9.86 -7.74
N ARG A 133 -6.41 10.66 -7.12
CA ARG A 133 -6.50 12.10 -7.36
C ARG A 133 -6.24 12.79 -6.04
N VAL A 134 -5.18 13.59 -6.01
CA VAL A 134 -4.70 14.26 -4.79
C VAL A 134 -4.70 15.75 -5.03
N LEU A 135 -5.39 16.48 -4.16
CA LEU A 135 -5.34 17.94 -4.11
C LEU A 135 -4.45 18.37 -2.95
N ILE A 136 -3.47 19.22 -3.25
CA ILE A 136 -2.61 19.84 -2.24
C ILE A 136 -3.07 21.29 -2.11
N ARG A 137 -3.54 21.64 -0.91
CA ARG A 137 -4.05 22.97 -0.58
C ARG A 137 -2.96 23.85 0.00
N ASP A 138 -3.17 25.16 -0.04
CA ASP A 138 -2.32 26.18 0.59
C ASP A 138 -0.84 26.02 0.24
N VAL A 139 -0.58 25.75 -1.04
CA VAL A 139 0.77 25.65 -1.60
C VAL A 139 1.46 27.01 -1.60
N ASP A 140 2.79 26.99 -1.62
CA ASP A 140 3.60 28.20 -1.72
C ASP A 140 3.25 29.00 -2.99
N ALA A 141 3.40 30.33 -2.97
CA ALA A 141 3.15 31.18 -4.14
C ALA A 141 3.97 30.75 -5.37
N ALA A 142 5.20 30.25 -5.15
CA ALA A 142 6.09 29.75 -6.20
C ALA A 142 5.79 28.30 -6.64
N ALA A 143 4.75 27.65 -6.12
CA ALA A 143 4.47 26.24 -6.39
C ALA A 143 4.24 25.96 -7.89
N GLY A 144 3.62 26.89 -8.62
CA GLY A 144 3.42 26.77 -10.07
C GLY A 144 4.72 26.63 -10.85
N GLU A 145 5.79 27.28 -10.40
CA GLU A 145 7.12 27.21 -11.01
C GLU A 145 7.91 25.98 -10.53
N ARG A 146 7.75 25.59 -9.26
CA ARG A 146 8.47 24.45 -8.65
C ARG A 146 7.90 23.08 -9.05
N LEU A 147 6.60 23.00 -9.34
CA LEU A 147 5.93 21.72 -9.60
C LEU A 147 6.40 21.02 -10.89
N PRO A 148 6.55 21.70 -12.05
CA PRO A 148 6.96 21.05 -13.29
C PRO A 148 8.28 20.26 -13.21
N PRO A 149 9.41 20.81 -12.68
CA PRO A 149 10.65 20.05 -12.58
C PRO A 149 10.55 18.87 -11.60
N LEU A 150 9.81 19.02 -10.49
CA LEU A 150 9.50 17.91 -9.57
C LEU A 150 8.78 16.77 -10.30
N LEU A 151 7.69 17.09 -11.01
CA LEU A 151 6.92 16.10 -11.77
C LEU A 151 7.73 15.47 -12.89
N GLN A 152 8.60 16.22 -13.54
CA GLN A 152 9.50 15.69 -14.58
C GLN A 152 10.46 14.65 -13.99
N ARG A 153 11.13 14.96 -12.87
CA ARG A 153 12.01 14.02 -12.17
C ARG A 153 11.26 12.73 -11.78
N LEU A 154 10.08 12.88 -11.16
CA LEU A 154 9.24 11.74 -10.78
C LEU A 154 8.80 10.91 -11.99
N LYS A 155 8.46 11.56 -13.11
CA LYS A 155 8.08 10.89 -14.35
C LYS A 155 9.22 10.15 -15.00
N GLN A 156 10.47 10.62 -14.85
CA GLN A 156 11.65 9.99 -15.45
C GLN A 156 12.19 8.86 -14.58
N GLU A 157 12.37 9.12 -13.28
CA GLU A 157 13.08 8.21 -12.38
C GLU A 157 12.16 7.27 -11.60
N GLY A 158 10.88 7.62 -11.47
CA GLY A 158 9.90 6.92 -10.66
C GLY A 158 9.90 7.38 -9.21
N LEU A 159 9.29 6.57 -8.35
CA LEU A 159 9.22 6.78 -6.91
C LEU A 159 9.85 5.59 -6.18
N PRO A 160 10.70 5.85 -5.16
CA PRO A 160 11.19 4.77 -4.31
C PRO A 160 10.03 4.18 -3.50
N ASN A 161 9.88 2.86 -3.58
CA ASN A 161 8.73 2.14 -3.02
C ASN A 161 8.88 1.87 -1.51
N PHE A 162 9.13 2.93 -0.72
CA PHE A 162 9.27 2.84 0.72
C PHE A 162 7.94 2.47 1.42
N TYR A 163 8.04 1.74 2.52
CA TYR A 163 6.94 1.61 3.46
C TYR A 163 6.80 2.89 4.29
N GLY A 164 5.60 3.47 4.33
CA GLY A 164 5.32 4.69 5.08
C GLY A 164 5.15 4.45 6.60
N PRO A 165 5.11 5.53 7.42
CA PRO A 165 5.05 5.47 8.88
C PRO A 165 3.94 4.59 9.45
N GLN A 166 2.77 4.56 8.79
CA GLN A 166 1.63 3.73 9.20
C GLN A 166 1.98 2.23 9.30
N ARG A 167 2.99 1.75 8.56
CA ARG A 167 3.45 0.36 8.61
C ARG A 167 4.13 0.01 9.93
N PHE A 168 4.71 0.99 10.62
CA PHE A 168 5.57 0.78 11.78
C PHE A 168 4.85 0.94 13.13
N GLY A 169 3.54 1.19 13.10
CA GLY A 169 2.73 1.47 14.28
C GLY A 169 2.87 2.91 14.77
N ARG A 170 2.21 3.22 15.88
CA ARG A 170 2.36 4.53 16.52
C ARG A 170 3.81 4.68 16.98
N ASP A 171 4.46 5.77 16.59
CA ASP A 171 5.84 6.11 16.97
C ASP A 171 6.87 4.96 16.75
N GLY A 172 6.60 4.04 15.81
CA GLY A 172 7.50 2.94 15.50
C GLY A 172 7.42 1.71 16.41
N GLU A 173 6.52 1.70 17.38
CA GLU A 173 6.40 0.65 18.40
C GLU A 173 6.32 -0.78 17.81
N THR A 174 5.60 -0.95 16.70
CA THR A 174 5.42 -2.27 16.07
C THR A 174 6.71 -2.76 15.41
N ALA A 175 7.49 -1.84 14.81
CA ALA A 175 8.79 -2.17 14.23
C ALA A 175 9.83 -2.50 15.30
N LEU A 176 9.88 -1.71 16.38
CA LEU A 176 10.79 -1.92 17.50
C LEU A 176 10.53 -3.27 18.19
N LEU A 177 9.25 -3.63 18.38
CA LEU A 177 8.89 -4.96 18.88
C LEU A 177 9.40 -6.07 17.95
N GLY A 178 9.21 -5.91 16.64
CA GLY A 178 9.68 -6.87 15.64
C GLY A 178 11.20 -7.08 15.68
N LEU A 179 11.96 -5.99 15.84
CA LEU A 179 13.42 -6.05 15.94
C LEU A 179 13.88 -6.73 17.24
N ALA A 180 13.26 -6.41 18.37
CA ALA A 180 13.54 -7.08 19.65
C ALA A 180 13.29 -8.59 19.56
N LEU A 181 12.20 -9.00 18.90
CA LEU A 181 11.89 -10.41 18.64
C LEU A 181 12.92 -11.10 17.76
N LEU A 182 13.41 -10.43 16.72
CA LEU A 182 14.43 -10.98 15.82
C LEU A 182 15.79 -11.13 16.51
N ARG A 183 16.12 -10.23 17.45
CA ARG A 183 17.34 -10.28 18.26
C ARG A 183 17.29 -11.29 19.40
N GLY A 184 16.11 -11.84 19.70
CA GLY A 184 15.93 -12.73 20.84
C GLY A 184 16.14 -12.03 22.18
N GLU A 185 15.79 -10.74 22.27
CA GLU A 185 15.87 -9.98 23.51
C GLU A 185 15.01 -10.66 24.60
N ALA A 186 15.44 -10.59 25.86
CA ALA A 186 14.75 -11.24 26.99
C ALA A 186 13.51 -10.45 27.44
N GLU A 187 13.54 -9.14 27.27
CA GLU A 187 12.47 -8.21 27.65
C GLU A 187 11.97 -7.43 26.43
N PRO A 188 10.67 -7.09 26.37
CA PRO A 188 10.15 -6.27 25.30
C PRO A 188 10.62 -4.81 25.46
N PRO A 189 10.53 -4.00 24.39
CA PRO A 189 10.77 -2.57 24.50
C PRO A 189 9.98 -1.90 25.64
N ALA A 190 10.55 -0.87 26.26
CA ALA A 190 10.07 -0.24 27.50
C ALA A 190 8.58 0.15 27.50
N PHE A 191 8.03 0.53 26.34
CA PHE A 191 6.62 0.89 26.18
C PHE A 191 5.64 -0.27 26.45
N PHE A 192 6.09 -1.53 26.46
CA PHE A 192 5.28 -2.69 26.84
C PHE A 192 5.30 -3.04 28.33
N LYS A 193 5.90 -2.21 29.19
CA LYS A 193 5.92 -2.42 30.66
C LYS A 193 6.33 -3.84 31.07
N GLY A 194 7.37 -4.38 30.44
CA GLY A 194 7.91 -5.71 30.71
C GLY A 194 7.04 -6.89 30.26
N ARG A 195 5.88 -6.65 29.63
CA ARG A 195 4.98 -7.71 29.16
C ARG A 195 5.13 -7.96 27.67
N TRP A 196 5.73 -9.09 27.31
CA TRP A 196 5.76 -9.53 25.92
C TRP A 196 4.32 -9.79 25.40
N PRO A 197 3.83 -9.03 24.42
CA PRO A 197 2.49 -9.27 23.87
C PRO A 197 2.50 -10.41 22.83
N VAL A 198 3.55 -11.24 22.83
CA VAL A 198 3.90 -12.25 21.82
C VAL A 198 3.00 -13.46 21.77
N ARG A 199 2.19 -13.68 22.83
CA ARG A 199 1.13 -14.69 22.83
C ARG A 199 0.06 -14.37 21.79
N ASN A 200 -0.10 -13.09 21.43
CA ASN A 200 -0.95 -12.70 20.31
C ASN A 200 -0.22 -12.96 18.98
N LEU A 201 -0.56 -14.08 18.33
CA LEU A 201 0.02 -14.50 17.05
C LEU A 201 -0.14 -13.44 15.95
N PHE A 202 -1.25 -12.70 15.94
CA PHE A 202 -1.47 -11.63 14.98
C PHE A 202 -0.48 -10.49 15.19
N LEU A 203 -0.35 -9.99 16.42
CA LEU A 203 0.60 -8.92 16.73
C LEU A 203 2.05 -9.35 16.48
N ARG A 204 2.40 -10.61 16.80
CA ARG A 204 3.72 -11.17 16.49
C ARG A 204 4.01 -11.13 14.99
N LYS A 205 3.08 -11.61 14.15
CA LYS A 205 3.23 -11.55 12.69
C LYS A 205 3.32 -10.12 12.18
N LEU A 206 2.48 -9.22 12.69
CA LEU A 206 2.48 -7.81 12.32
C LEU A 206 3.82 -7.14 12.68
N SER A 207 4.35 -7.40 13.86
CA SER A 207 5.62 -6.83 14.34
C SER A 207 6.80 -7.30 13.51
N LEU A 208 6.88 -8.60 13.22
CA LEU A 208 7.91 -9.15 12.33
C LEU A 208 7.81 -8.55 10.91
N SER A 209 6.59 -8.40 10.38
CA SER A 209 6.37 -7.75 9.09
C SER A 209 6.83 -6.28 9.10
N ALA A 210 6.58 -5.53 10.18
CA ALA A 210 7.05 -4.16 10.31
C ALA A 210 8.59 -4.08 10.37
N ALA A 211 9.26 -4.99 11.07
CA ALA A 211 10.72 -5.06 11.09
C ALA A 211 11.30 -5.37 9.69
N GLN A 212 10.71 -6.31 8.95
CA GLN A 212 11.10 -6.58 7.56
C GLN A 212 10.96 -5.35 6.67
N SER A 213 9.84 -4.62 6.78
CA SER A 213 9.63 -3.36 6.06
C SER A 213 10.69 -2.30 6.41
N GLY A 214 11.12 -2.22 7.67
CA GLY A 214 12.16 -1.28 8.11
C GLY A 214 13.53 -1.62 7.50
N LEU A 215 13.89 -2.90 7.49
CA LEU A 215 15.12 -3.37 6.86
C LEU A 215 15.10 -3.14 5.34
N PHE A 216 13.97 -3.36 4.68
CA PHE A 216 13.78 -3.03 3.27
C PHE A 216 13.97 -1.53 3.01
N ASN A 217 13.33 -0.68 3.82
CA ASN A 217 13.50 0.78 3.72
C ASN A 217 14.97 1.18 3.88
N HIS A 218 15.69 0.59 4.84
CA HIS A 218 17.10 0.88 5.02
C HIS A 218 17.96 0.45 3.81
N TYR A 219 17.74 -0.75 3.27
CA TYR A 219 18.40 -1.20 2.04
C TYR A 219 18.17 -0.21 0.90
N LEU A 220 16.91 0.18 0.67
CA LEU A 220 16.53 1.07 -0.41
C LEU A 220 17.13 2.48 -0.23
N ALA A 221 17.12 3.00 0.99
CA ALA A 221 17.72 4.30 1.32
C ALA A 221 19.23 4.30 1.08
N ARG A 222 19.93 3.21 1.44
CA ARG A 222 21.36 3.06 1.14
C ARG A 222 21.63 3.02 -0.35
N ARG A 223 20.84 2.24 -1.10
CA ARG A 223 20.95 2.16 -2.56
C ARG A 223 20.78 3.54 -3.22
N MET A 224 19.87 4.36 -2.71
CA MET A 224 19.72 5.75 -3.17
C MET A 224 20.92 6.63 -2.80
N ALA A 225 21.38 6.58 -1.55
CA ALA A 225 22.50 7.39 -1.07
C ALA A 225 23.81 7.09 -1.81
N GLU A 226 23.98 5.84 -2.25
CA GLU A 226 25.15 5.38 -3.02
C GLU A 226 24.99 5.61 -4.55
N GLY A 227 23.90 6.23 -5.00
CA GLY A 227 23.64 6.50 -6.43
C GLY A 227 23.28 5.25 -7.26
N LEU A 228 22.85 4.18 -6.59
CA LEU A 228 22.60 2.86 -7.17
C LEU A 228 21.12 2.59 -7.46
N TRP A 229 20.23 3.54 -7.16
CA TRP A 229 18.78 3.38 -7.27
C TRP A 229 18.30 2.91 -8.64
N ARG A 230 18.85 3.48 -9.72
CA ARG A 230 18.54 3.15 -11.11
C ARG A 230 19.66 2.39 -11.84
N LYS A 231 20.57 1.76 -11.08
CA LYS A 231 21.70 1.02 -11.64
C LYS A 231 21.55 -0.46 -11.35
N VAL A 232 21.70 -1.29 -12.38
CA VAL A 232 21.79 -2.75 -12.23
C VAL A 232 23.22 -3.12 -11.83
N LEU A 233 23.34 -4.01 -10.86
CA LEU A 233 24.60 -4.52 -10.32
C LEU A 233 24.69 -6.04 -10.51
N PRO A 234 25.92 -6.57 -10.65
CA PRO A 234 26.12 -8.02 -10.67
C PRO A 234 25.51 -8.68 -9.43
N GLY A 235 24.67 -9.69 -9.64
CA GLY A 235 23.98 -10.39 -8.56
C GLY A 235 22.71 -9.70 -8.05
N ASP A 236 22.28 -8.57 -8.64
CA ASP A 236 20.96 -8.01 -8.34
C ASP A 236 19.86 -9.02 -8.65
N VAL A 237 18.91 -9.15 -7.73
CA VAL A 237 17.66 -9.83 -8.02
C VAL A 237 16.74 -8.83 -8.70
N MET A 238 16.38 -9.12 -9.94
CA MET A 238 15.49 -8.32 -10.77
C MET A 238 14.08 -8.94 -10.80
N ALA A 239 13.07 -8.12 -11.05
CA ALA A 239 11.68 -8.53 -11.24
C ALA A 239 11.14 -7.99 -12.56
N LYS A 240 10.30 -8.76 -13.25
CA LYS A 240 9.53 -8.24 -14.39
C LYS A 240 8.46 -7.26 -13.92
N TRP A 241 8.30 -6.14 -14.62
CA TRP A 241 7.31 -5.12 -14.34
C TRP A 241 6.27 -5.03 -15.47
N PRO A 242 4.98 -4.80 -15.18
CA PRO A 242 4.38 -4.58 -13.86
C PRO A 242 4.16 -5.87 -13.05
N PHE A 243 4.22 -7.04 -13.68
CA PHE A 243 4.06 -8.34 -13.02
C PHE A 243 4.99 -9.38 -13.64
N GLY A 244 5.56 -10.24 -12.81
CA GLY A 244 6.24 -11.46 -13.23
C GLY A 244 7.26 -11.98 -12.23
N GLY A 245 8.04 -12.97 -12.64
CA GLY A 245 8.98 -13.67 -11.78
C GLY A 245 10.23 -12.86 -11.42
N LEU A 246 10.88 -13.29 -10.35
CA LEU A 246 12.22 -12.85 -9.93
C LEU A 246 13.30 -13.63 -10.71
N PHE A 247 14.42 -12.98 -10.98
CA PHE A 247 15.60 -13.59 -11.60
C PHE A 247 16.87 -12.83 -11.19
N VAL A 248 18.03 -13.46 -11.28
CA VAL A 248 19.31 -12.81 -11.00
C VAL A 248 19.81 -12.11 -12.27
N ALA A 249 20.32 -10.89 -12.16
CA ALA A 249 20.95 -10.20 -13.27
C ALA A 249 22.28 -10.88 -13.63
N GLU A 250 22.38 -11.36 -14.87
CA GLU A 250 23.59 -12.00 -15.41
C GLU A 250 24.33 -11.07 -16.39
N ASP A 251 23.59 -10.37 -17.25
CA ASP A 251 24.11 -9.40 -18.22
C ASP A 251 23.68 -7.98 -17.82
N MET A 252 24.63 -7.18 -17.35
CA MET A 252 24.35 -5.86 -16.80
C MET A 252 23.89 -4.87 -17.85
N GLU A 253 24.46 -4.91 -19.06
CA GLU A 253 24.10 -3.96 -20.12
C GLU A 253 22.68 -4.23 -20.61
N ARG A 254 22.37 -5.52 -20.85
CA ARG A 254 21.02 -5.94 -21.23
C ARG A 254 20.00 -5.60 -20.16
N GLU A 255 20.27 -5.94 -18.91
CA GLU A 255 19.30 -5.73 -17.83
C GLU A 255 19.16 -4.25 -17.44
N GLN A 256 20.23 -3.44 -17.60
CA GLN A 256 20.14 -1.99 -17.47
C GLN A 256 19.23 -1.39 -18.54
N ALA A 257 19.37 -1.79 -19.82
CA ALA A 257 18.49 -1.33 -20.89
C ALA A 257 17.01 -1.67 -20.61
N ARG A 258 16.73 -2.87 -20.07
CA ARG A 258 15.38 -3.29 -19.67
C ARG A 258 14.84 -2.53 -18.47
N LEU A 259 15.69 -2.18 -17.50
CA LEU A 259 15.34 -1.31 -16.37
C LEU A 259 14.96 0.10 -16.86
N ASP A 260 15.72 0.65 -17.80
CA ASP A 260 15.49 1.99 -18.34
C ASP A 260 14.25 2.04 -19.24
N ALA A 261 13.97 0.95 -19.97
CA ALA A 261 12.72 0.72 -20.67
C ALA A 261 11.52 0.41 -19.75
N ARG A 262 11.74 0.26 -18.44
CA ARG A 262 10.74 -0.11 -17.41
C ARG A 262 10.11 -1.47 -17.61
N GLU A 263 10.81 -2.40 -18.21
CA GLU A 263 10.39 -3.79 -18.32
C GLU A 263 10.72 -4.59 -17.07
N THR A 264 11.76 -4.17 -16.35
CA THR A 264 12.26 -4.81 -15.13
C THR A 264 12.59 -3.77 -14.06
N VAL A 265 12.65 -4.22 -12.81
CA VAL A 265 13.05 -3.40 -11.65
C VAL A 265 13.96 -4.21 -10.71
N PRO A 266 14.97 -3.60 -10.07
CA PRO A 266 15.68 -4.23 -8.97
C PRO A 266 14.72 -4.50 -7.81
N ALA A 267 14.72 -5.73 -7.30
CA ALA A 267 13.97 -6.13 -6.13
C ALA A 267 14.80 -5.89 -4.87
N GLY A 268 14.18 -5.30 -3.84
CA GLY A 268 14.79 -5.21 -2.52
C GLY A 268 14.45 -6.42 -1.65
N PRO A 269 15.33 -6.84 -0.74
CA PRO A 269 15.14 -8.03 0.07
C PRO A 269 14.04 -7.82 1.12
N MET A 270 13.11 -8.78 1.18
CA MET A 270 12.23 -8.98 2.34
C MET A 270 12.81 -10.15 3.15
N PHE A 271 13.56 -9.82 4.20
CA PHE A 271 14.33 -10.80 4.98
C PHE A 271 13.44 -11.85 5.68
N GLY A 272 13.71 -13.12 5.47
CA GLY A 272 12.97 -14.22 6.09
C GLY A 272 13.51 -15.59 5.67
N ARG A 273 12.86 -16.66 6.12
CA ARG A 273 13.32 -18.04 5.89
C ARG A 273 13.33 -18.49 4.41
N LYS A 274 12.62 -17.75 3.55
CA LYS A 274 12.49 -18.04 2.11
C LYS A 274 12.88 -16.83 1.25
N THR A 275 13.81 -16.01 1.74
CA THR A 275 14.34 -14.92 0.92
C THR A 275 14.99 -15.52 -0.32
N PHE A 276 14.70 -14.95 -1.49
CA PHE A 276 15.26 -15.36 -2.75
C PHE A 276 16.79 -15.31 -2.64
N ALA A 277 17.43 -16.44 -2.94
CA ALA A 277 18.87 -16.65 -2.85
C ALA A 277 19.41 -16.92 -4.26
#